data_AF-A0A0D0B4E9-F1
#
_entry.id   AF-A0A0D0B4E9-F1
#
_cell.length_a   1.000
_cell.length_b   1.000
_cell.length_c   1.000
_cell.angle_alpha   90.00
_cell.angle_beta   90.00
_cell.angle_gamma   90.00
#
_symmetry.space_group_name_H-M   'P 1'
#
loop_
_entity.id
_entity.type
_entity.pdbx_description
1 polymer ?
#
loop_
_entity_poly.entity_id
_entity_poly.type
_entity_poly.pdbx_seq_one_letter_code
_entity_poly.pdbx_strand_id
1 'polypeptide(L)'
;QPKLGVDKGPIHLVQAGLINQVEELGWRVVFDGHHQFEDISPPPNGIQVNATGDAAIDTLNASIAKLRSPLFVARVCESVASAVQAHAEMGHLPVTLGGDHSLAMGTISGTLRAYDQACVIWIDAHADINTIHSTDSGNIHGMPLSFLLKL
;
A
#
# COMPACT_ATOMS: atom_id res chain seq x y z
N GLN A 1 7.15 4.84 4.84
CA GLN A 1 8.50 4.75 5.46
C GLN A 1 9.18 6.12 5.46
N PRO A 2 10.28 6.35 6.23
CA PRO A 2 10.83 7.71 6.39
C PRO A 2 11.88 8.12 5.35
N LYS A 3 12.44 7.19 4.58
CA LYS A 3 13.49 7.45 3.60
C LYS A 3 12.90 7.90 2.26
N LEU A 4 13.61 8.75 1.54
CA LEU A 4 13.28 9.06 0.15
C LEU A 4 13.86 8.00 -0.79
N GLY A 5 13.33 7.92 -2.01
CA GLY A 5 13.93 7.14 -3.11
C GLY A 5 13.16 5.89 -3.50
N VAL A 6 12.34 5.31 -2.61
CA VAL A 6 11.49 4.16 -2.96
C VAL A 6 10.47 4.51 -4.05
N ASP A 7 10.06 5.78 -4.11
CA ASP A 7 9.22 6.36 -5.15
C ASP A 7 9.82 6.25 -6.56
N LYS A 8 11.16 6.19 -6.67
CA LYS A 8 11.87 6.06 -7.95
C LYS A 8 12.13 4.61 -8.35
N GLY A 9 11.92 3.65 -7.45
CA GLY A 9 12.11 2.22 -7.70
C GLY A 9 11.41 1.71 -8.97
N PRO A 10 10.10 1.98 -9.14
CA PRO A 10 9.35 1.58 -10.34
C PRO A 10 9.95 2.10 -11.64
N ILE A 11 10.38 3.38 -11.64
CA ILE A 11 10.99 4.03 -12.81
C ILE A 11 12.29 3.32 -13.19
N HIS A 12 13.15 3.04 -12.21
CA HIS A 12 14.42 2.38 -12.45
C HIS A 12 14.26 0.93 -12.94
N LEU A 13 13.27 0.19 -12.44
CA LEU A 13 12.97 -1.16 -12.93
C LEU A 13 12.51 -1.15 -14.39
N VAL A 14 11.63 -0.22 -14.76
CA VAL A 14 11.18 -0.06 -16.15
C VAL A 14 12.34 0.35 -17.06
N GLN A 15 13.16 1.32 -16.63
CA GLN A 15 14.35 1.76 -17.37
C GLN A 15 15.41 0.66 -17.54
N ALA A 16 15.48 -0.28 -16.59
CA ALA A 16 16.36 -1.45 -16.68
C ALA A 16 15.82 -2.52 -17.66
N GLY A 17 14.68 -2.29 -18.32
CA GLY A 17 14.15 -3.16 -19.36
C GLY A 17 13.20 -4.25 -18.85
N LEU A 18 12.64 -4.11 -17.64
CA LEU A 18 11.74 -5.13 -17.06
C LEU A 18 10.58 -5.51 -17.99
N ILE A 19 9.98 -4.53 -18.68
CA ILE A 19 8.87 -4.77 -19.62
C ILE A 19 9.31 -5.72 -20.74
N ASN A 20 10.40 -5.37 -21.42
CA ASN A 20 10.96 -6.17 -22.51
C ASN A 20 11.34 -7.58 -22.02
N GLN A 21 11.95 -7.69 -20.83
CA GLN A 21 12.32 -8.99 -20.26
C GLN A 21 11.10 -9.89 -20.02
N VAL A 22 9.97 -9.34 -19.59
CA VAL A 22 8.72 -10.10 -19.42
C VAL A 22 8.12 -10.50 -20.77
N GLU A 23 8.20 -9.61 -21.77
CA GLU A 23 7.77 -9.93 -23.15
C GLU A 23 8.64 -11.02 -23.80
N GLU A 24 9.95 -11.02 -23.56
CA GLU A 24 10.88 -12.08 -24.01
C GLU A 24 10.56 -13.46 -23.41
N LEU A 25 9.91 -13.50 -22.25
CA LEU A 25 9.38 -14.73 -21.65
C LEU A 25 8.06 -15.21 -22.31
N GLY A 26 7.56 -14.50 -23.32
CA GLY A 26 6.35 -14.84 -24.07
C GLY A 26 5.05 -14.28 -23.49
N TRP A 27 5.13 -13.37 -22.51
CA TRP A 27 3.95 -12.71 -21.96
C TRP A 27 3.56 -11.49 -22.80
N ARG A 28 2.25 -11.26 -22.93
CA ARG A 28 1.75 -9.97 -23.42
C ARG A 28 1.67 -9.00 -22.25
N VAL A 29 2.46 -7.93 -22.29
CA VAL A 29 2.44 -6.89 -21.25
C VAL A 29 1.52 -5.74 -21.67
N VAL A 30 0.68 -5.28 -20.75
CA VAL A 30 -0.10 -4.03 -20.89
C VAL A 30 0.48 -3.04 -19.89
N PHE A 31 1.10 -1.97 -20.39
CA PHE A 31 1.73 -0.95 -19.57
C PHE A 31 1.44 0.44 -20.14
N ASP A 32 0.56 1.17 -19.46
CA ASP A 32 0.07 2.48 -19.90
C ASP A 32 0.79 3.66 -19.21
N GLY A 33 1.90 3.37 -18.51
CA GLY A 33 2.74 4.37 -17.83
C GLY A 33 2.69 4.30 -16.30
N HIS A 34 3.19 5.35 -15.65
CA HIS A 34 3.26 5.45 -14.20
C HIS A 34 2.04 6.16 -13.65
N HIS A 35 1.38 5.55 -12.65
CA HIS A 35 0.31 6.22 -11.90
C HIS A 35 0.95 7.26 -10.99
N GLN A 36 0.64 8.54 -11.24
CA GLN A 36 1.04 9.64 -10.38
C GLN A 36 -0.05 9.86 -9.33
N PHE A 37 0.35 9.91 -8.06
CA PHE A 37 -0.54 10.22 -6.94
C PHE A 37 -0.29 11.63 -6.40
N GLU A 38 0.27 12.51 -7.23
CA GLU A 38 0.68 13.87 -6.87
C GLU A 38 -0.52 14.74 -6.42
N ASP A 39 -1.71 14.46 -6.97
CA ASP A 39 -2.96 15.12 -6.58
C ASP A 39 -3.45 14.69 -5.18
N ILE A 40 -2.91 13.60 -4.63
CA ILE A 40 -3.19 13.15 -3.28
C ILE A 40 -2.13 13.76 -2.37
N SER A 41 -2.44 14.88 -1.73
CA SER A 41 -1.53 15.47 -0.73
C SER A 41 -1.94 15.07 0.70
N PRO A 42 -0.98 14.73 1.58
CA PRO A 42 -1.26 14.61 3.01
C PRO A 42 -1.68 15.99 3.58
N PRO A 43 -2.54 16.03 4.60
CA PRO A 43 -2.83 17.29 5.29
C PRO A 43 -1.53 17.85 5.90
N PRO A 44 -1.27 19.17 5.79
CA PRO A 44 0.02 19.77 6.16
C PRO A 44 0.38 19.62 7.64
N ASN A 45 -0.62 19.44 8.52
CA ASN A 45 -0.45 19.34 9.97
C ASN A 45 -0.73 17.94 10.52
N GLY A 46 -0.74 16.90 9.67
CA GLY A 46 -1.12 15.54 10.07
C GLY A 46 -2.60 15.44 10.51
N ILE A 47 -2.95 14.34 11.18
CA ILE A 47 -4.27 14.19 11.82
C ILE A 47 -4.21 14.89 13.18
N GLN A 48 -5.01 15.94 13.36
CA GLN A 48 -5.24 16.58 14.65
C GLN A 48 -6.46 15.92 15.31
N VAL A 49 -6.30 15.43 16.52
CA VAL A 49 -7.37 14.80 17.32
C VAL A 49 -7.45 15.48 18.67
N ASN A 50 -8.64 15.97 19.01
CA ASN A 50 -8.91 16.63 20.29
C ASN A 50 -9.31 15.59 21.33
N ALA A 51 -8.97 15.85 22.60
CA ALA A 51 -9.45 15.04 23.71
C ALA A 51 -10.98 15.11 23.79
N THR A 52 -11.64 13.96 23.90
CA THR A 52 -13.10 13.86 24.01
C THR A 52 -13.55 13.67 25.45
N GLY A 53 -12.61 13.35 26.37
CA GLY A 53 -12.92 13.01 27.76
C GLY A 53 -13.36 11.56 27.95
N ASP A 54 -13.36 10.77 26.88
CA ASP A 54 -13.58 9.32 26.90
C ASP A 54 -12.22 8.64 26.75
N ALA A 55 -11.80 7.91 27.78
CA ALA A 55 -10.47 7.31 27.83
C ALA A 55 -10.21 6.31 26.68
N ALA A 56 -11.23 5.61 26.19
CA ALA A 56 -11.07 4.67 25.09
C ALA A 56 -10.87 5.42 23.76
N ILE A 57 -11.69 6.46 23.52
CA ILE A 57 -11.57 7.31 22.33
C ILE A 57 -10.23 8.06 22.34
N ASP A 58 -9.83 8.60 23.49
CA ASP A 58 -8.57 9.33 23.63
C ASP A 58 -7.35 8.42 23.40
N THR A 59 -7.41 7.17 23.85
CA THR A 59 -6.36 6.16 23.59
C THR A 59 -6.27 5.83 22.10
N LEU A 60 -7.40 5.61 21.42
CA LEU A 60 -7.44 5.36 19.98
C LEU A 60 -6.89 6.56 19.19
N ASN A 61 -7.33 7.77 19.55
CA ASN A 61 -6.86 9.02 18.96
C ASN A 61 -5.34 9.17 19.11
N ALA A 62 -4.79 8.87 20.29
CA ALA A 62 -3.34 8.90 20.51
C ALA A 62 -2.59 7.89 19.62
N SER A 63 -3.14 6.69 19.39
CA SER A 63 -2.58 5.72 18.45
C SER A 63 -2.60 6.22 17.00
N ILE A 64 -3.71 6.79 16.55
CA ILE A 64 -3.85 7.34 15.19
C ILE A 64 -2.90 8.53 14.99
N ALA A 65 -2.74 9.38 16.00
CA ALA A 65 -1.85 10.55 15.95
C ALA A 65 -0.36 10.19 15.77
N LYS A 66 0.06 8.96 16.13
CA LYS A 66 1.42 8.47 15.88
C LYS A 66 1.67 8.09 14.42
N LEU A 67 0.62 7.81 13.65
CA LEU A 67 0.76 7.31 12.28
C LEU A 67 1.29 8.39 11.34
N ARG A 68 2.20 8.00 10.45
CA ARG A 68 2.78 8.89 9.45
C ARG A 68 2.00 8.82 8.15
N SER A 69 1.42 9.95 7.76
CA SER A 69 0.66 10.12 6.52
C SER A 69 -0.49 9.12 6.30
N PRO A 70 -1.28 8.73 7.32
CA PRO A 70 -2.29 7.68 7.20
C PRO A 70 -3.35 7.92 6.13
N LEU A 71 -3.85 9.16 5.99
CA LEU A 71 -4.86 9.48 4.98
C LEU A 71 -4.29 9.43 3.54
N PHE A 72 -3.04 9.85 3.36
CA PHE A 72 -2.37 9.77 2.07
C PHE A 72 -2.18 8.30 1.66
N VAL A 73 -1.63 7.48 2.57
CA VAL A 73 -1.43 6.05 2.32
C VAL A 73 -2.75 5.35 2.04
N ALA A 74 -3.81 5.62 2.80
CA ALA A 74 -5.13 5.04 2.59
C ALA A 74 -5.71 5.39 1.21
N ARG A 75 -5.62 6.65 0.79
CA ARG A 75 -6.13 7.09 -0.53
C ARG A 75 -5.35 6.47 -1.69
N VAL A 76 -4.03 6.40 -1.58
CA VAL A 76 -3.19 5.71 -2.58
C VAL A 76 -3.54 4.23 -2.64
N CYS A 77 -3.69 3.56 -1.50
CA CYS A 77 -4.05 2.14 -1.45
C CYS A 77 -5.43 1.87 -2.05
N GLU A 78 -6.42 2.74 -1.83
CA GLU A 78 -7.75 2.58 -2.45
C GLU A 78 -7.71 2.75 -3.98
N SER A 79 -6.94 3.72 -4.47
CA SER A 79 -6.73 3.88 -5.91
C SER A 79 -6.03 2.66 -6.52
N VAL A 80 -5.02 2.12 -5.83
CA VAL A 80 -4.29 0.91 -6.25
C VAL A 80 -5.20 -0.31 -6.21
N ALA A 81 -6.01 -0.49 -5.16
CA ALA A 81 -6.98 -1.57 -5.07
C ALA A 81 -7.97 -1.54 -6.23
N SER A 82 -8.46 -0.35 -6.58
CA SER A 82 -9.39 -0.17 -7.71
C SER A 82 -8.74 -0.56 -9.05
N ALA A 83 -7.50 -0.13 -9.29
CA ALA A 83 -6.77 -0.48 -10.52
C ALA A 83 -6.45 -1.99 -10.60
N VAL A 84 -5.98 -2.58 -9.49
CA VAL A 84 -5.67 -4.01 -9.43
C VAL A 84 -6.93 -4.85 -9.61
N GLN A 85 -8.04 -4.48 -8.97
CA GLN A 85 -9.32 -5.15 -9.15
C GLN A 85 -9.75 -5.12 -10.62
N ALA A 86 -9.74 -3.95 -11.27
CA ALA A 86 -10.15 -3.82 -12.66
C ALA A 86 -9.35 -4.73 -13.61
N HIS A 87 -8.02 -4.80 -13.44
CA HIS A 87 -7.18 -5.71 -14.22
C HIS A 87 -7.44 -7.19 -13.88
N ALA A 88 -7.58 -7.51 -12.60
CA ALA A 88 -7.85 -8.87 -12.15
C ALA A 88 -9.18 -9.40 -12.69
N GLU A 89 -10.25 -8.59 -12.71
CA GLU A 89 -11.57 -8.93 -13.25
C GLU A 89 -11.56 -9.17 -14.76
N MET A 90 -10.62 -8.55 -15.49
CA MET A 90 -10.38 -8.83 -16.92
C MET A 90 -9.59 -10.14 -17.16
N GLY A 91 -9.23 -10.87 -16.10
CA GLY A 91 -8.40 -12.07 -16.19
C GLY A 91 -6.93 -11.79 -16.46
N HIS A 92 -6.48 -10.53 -16.31
CA HIS A 92 -5.06 -10.20 -16.36
C HIS A 92 -4.40 -10.58 -15.03
N LEU A 93 -3.07 -10.77 -15.06
CA LEU A 93 -2.24 -10.88 -13.87
C LEU A 93 -1.67 -9.50 -13.52
N PRO A 94 -2.18 -8.79 -12.49
CA PRO A 94 -1.68 -7.47 -12.15
C PRO A 94 -0.29 -7.58 -11.51
N VAL A 95 0.68 -6.86 -12.07
CA VAL A 95 2.03 -6.72 -11.49
C VAL A 95 2.22 -5.27 -11.07
N THR A 96 2.33 -5.04 -9.77
CA THR A 96 2.49 -3.69 -9.22
C THR A 96 3.95 -3.45 -8.84
N LEU A 97 4.57 -2.46 -9.48
CA LEU A 97 5.89 -1.97 -9.09
C LEU A 97 5.71 -0.86 -8.07
N GLY A 98 6.05 -1.16 -6.82
CA GLY A 98 5.75 -0.29 -5.70
C GLY A 98 6.88 0.65 -5.29
N GLY A 99 6.50 1.57 -4.40
CA GLY A 99 7.41 2.19 -3.45
C GLY A 99 7.57 1.31 -2.22
N ASP A 100 7.16 1.80 -1.04
CA ASP A 100 7.23 1.00 0.18
C ASP A 100 6.11 -0.05 0.30
N HIS A 101 6.26 -0.97 1.27
CA HIS A 101 5.35 -2.12 1.41
C HIS A 101 3.93 -1.77 1.87
N SER A 102 3.63 -0.51 2.23
CA SER A 102 2.24 -0.10 2.52
C SER A 102 1.31 -0.33 1.33
N LEU A 103 1.85 -0.30 0.11
CA LEU A 103 1.12 -0.55 -1.13
C LEU A 103 0.45 -1.93 -1.17
N ALA A 104 0.98 -2.91 -0.43
CA ALA A 104 0.41 -4.25 -0.32
C ALA A 104 -1.03 -4.24 0.20
N MET A 105 -1.42 -3.26 1.02
CA MET A 105 -2.81 -3.09 1.42
C MET A 105 -3.72 -2.89 0.21
N GLY A 106 -3.30 -2.07 -0.75
CA GLY A 106 -4.03 -1.83 -1.99
C GLY A 106 -4.04 -3.05 -2.91
N THR A 107 -2.87 -3.63 -3.17
CA THR A 107 -2.76 -4.75 -4.12
C THR A 107 -3.53 -5.98 -3.63
N ILE A 108 -3.36 -6.38 -2.37
CA ILE A 108 -4.06 -7.54 -1.80
C ILE A 108 -5.57 -7.29 -1.75
N SER A 109 -6.00 -6.08 -1.35
CA SER A 109 -7.43 -5.75 -1.33
C SER A 109 -8.05 -5.82 -2.73
N GLY A 110 -7.38 -5.25 -3.74
CA GLY A 110 -7.85 -5.30 -5.14
C GLY A 110 -7.93 -6.73 -5.67
N THR A 111 -6.91 -7.55 -5.39
CA THR A 111 -6.91 -8.97 -5.76
C THR A 111 -8.03 -9.74 -5.06
N LEU A 112 -8.21 -9.58 -3.75
CA LEU A 112 -9.26 -10.27 -2.99
C LEU A 112 -10.68 -9.85 -3.38
N ARG A 113 -10.87 -8.62 -3.89
CA ARG A 113 -12.15 -8.18 -4.46
C ARG A 113 -12.51 -8.97 -5.74
N ALA A 114 -11.53 -9.32 -6.55
CA ALA A 114 -11.72 -10.11 -7.78
C ALA A 114 -11.65 -11.63 -7.55
N TYR A 115 -10.86 -12.07 -6.57
CA TYR A 115 -10.57 -13.47 -6.23
C TYR A 115 -10.63 -13.67 -4.71
N ASP A 116 -11.81 -13.92 -4.18
CA ASP A 116 -12.07 -14.00 -2.73
C ASP A 116 -11.38 -15.18 -2.02
N GLN A 117 -10.94 -16.20 -2.76
CA GLN A 117 -10.15 -17.34 -2.28
C GLN A 117 -8.63 -17.18 -2.49
N ALA A 118 -8.16 -16.02 -2.94
CA ALA A 118 -6.73 -15.80 -3.14
C ALA A 118 -5.95 -15.95 -1.83
N CYS A 119 -4.75 -16.52 -1.92
CA CYS A 119 -3.83 -16.68 -0.79
C CYS A 119 -2.64 -15.73 -0.95
N VAL A 120 -2.07 -15.30 0.18
CA VAL A 120 -0.91 -14.41 0.22
C VAL A 120 0.33 -15.21 0.59
N ILE A 121 1.37 -15.13 -0.26
CA ILE A 121 2.73 -15.55 0.08
C ILE A 121 3.54 -14.28 0.33
N TRP A 122 3.91 -14.04 1.60
CA TRP A 122 4.65 -12.85 2.01
C TRP A 122 6.14 -13.16 2.15
N ILE A 123 6.97 -12.62 1.26
CA ILE A 123 8.42 -12.84 1.26
C ILE A 123 9.09 -11.53 1.66
N ASP A 124 9.47 -11.42 2.93
CA ASP A 124 10.14 -10.24 3.47
C ASP A 124 11.00 -10.67 4.69
N ALA A 125 12.00 -9.86 5.03
CA ALA A 125 12.73 -10.00 6.28
C ALA A 125 11.86 -9.63 7.51
N HIS A 126 10.81 -8.82 7.31
CA HIS A 126 9.88 -8.37 8.34
C HIS A 126 8.49 -8.96 8.15
N ALA A 127 7.77 -9.18 9.24
CA ALA A 127 6.40 -9.68 9.18
C ALA A 127 5.37 -8.61 8.77
N ASP A 128 5.71 -7.32 8.85
CA ASP A 128 4.85 -6.22 8.42
C ASP A 128 3.41 -6.25 9.01
N ILE A 129 3.33 -6.69 10.27
CA ILE A 129 2.09 -6.98 11.00
C ILE A 129 1.94 -6.16 12.29
N ASN A 130 2.71 -5.08 12.48
CA ASN A 130 2.48 -4.19 13.61
C ASN A 130 1.11 -3.53 13.49
N THR A 131 0.41 -3.38 14.62
CA THR A 131 -0.84 -2.62 14.69
C THR A 131 -0.55 -1.14 14.97
N ILE A 132 -1.59 -0.31 14.91
CA ILE A 132 -1.55 1.09 15.38
C ILE A 132 -1.23 1.21 16.88
N HIS A 133 -1.32 0.10 17.63
CA HIS A 133 -1.02 0.05 19.07
C HIS A 133 0.39 -0.48 19.35
N SER A 134 0.90 -1.40 18.54
CA SER A 134 2.21 -2.04 18.75
C SER A 134 3.36 -1.36 18.02
N THR A 135 3.08 -0.47 17.08
CA THR A 135 4.14 0.22 16.32
C THR A 135 4.92 1.23 17.18
N ASP A 136 6.24 1.13 17.15
CA ASP A 136 7.12 2.14 17.76
C ASP A 136 7.36 3.36 16.85
N SER A 137 7.31 3.15 15.52
CA SER A 137 7.75 4.17 14.55
C SER A 137 6.61 4.97 13.91
N GLY A 138 5.39 4.42 13.91
CA GLY A 138 4.24 4.98 13.19
C GLY A 138 4.33 4.88 11.66
N ASN A 139 5.37 4.24 11.11
CA ASN A 139 5.50 4.04 9.66
C ASN A 139 4.62 2.90 9.18
N ILE A 140 3.65 3.21 8.31
CA ILE A 140 2.60 2.27 7.91
C ILE A 140 3.13 1.09 7.09
N HIS A 141 4.31 1.19 6.45
CA HIS A 141 4.88 0.07 5.68
C HIS A 141 5.18 -1.19 6.52
N GLY A 142 5.29 -1.08 7.85
CA GLY A 142 5.49 -2.23 8.74
C GLY A 142 4.18 -2.75 9.37
N MET A 143 3.05 -2.33 8.84
CA MET A 143 1.69 -2.65 9.31
C MET A 143 0.72 -3.29 8.30
N PRO A 144 1.01 -3.46 6.98
CA PRO A 144 0.03 -3.92 6.00
C PRO A 144 -0.79 -5.14 6.42
N LEU A 145 -0.14 -6.19 6.94
CA LEU A 145 -0.84 -7.43 7.29
C LEU A 145 -1.80 -7.24 8.47
N SER A 146 -1.51 -6.32 9.40
CA SER A 146 -2.42 -6.04 10.51
C SER A 146 -3.75 -5.43 10.05
N PHE A 147 -3.76 -4.70 8.93
CA PHE A 147 -4.97 -4.11 8.35
C PHE A 147 -5.76 -5.09 7.49
N LEU A 148 -5.10 -6.13 6.95
CA LEU A 148 -5.70 -7.10 6.02
C LEU A 148 -6.26 -8.33 6.72
N LEU A 149 -5.69 -8.71 7.87
CA LEU A 149 -6.14 -9.87 8.62
C LEU A 149 -7.49 -9.61 9.30
N LYS A 150 -8.42 -10.55 9.11
CA LYS A 150 -9.62 -10.66 9.92
C LYS A 150 -9.26 -11.50 11.16
N LEU A 151 -9.20 -10.86 12.33
CA LEU A 151 -9.08 -11.54 13.63
C LEU A 151 -10.46 -11.85 14.20
#